data_AF-F4RXK5-F1
#
_entry.id   AF-F4RXK5-F1
#
_cell.length_a   1.000
_cell.length_b   1.000
_cell.length_c   1.000
_cell.angle_alpha   90.00
_cell.angle_beta   90.00
_cell.angle_gamma   90.00
#
_symmetry.space_group_name_H-M   'P 1'
#
loop_
_entity.id
_entity.type
_entity.pdbx_description
1 polymer ?
#
loop_
_entity_poly.entity_id
_entity_poly.type
_entity_poly.pdbx_seq_one_letter_code
_entity_poly.pdbx_strand_id
1 'polypeptide(L)'
;MNQSPIRGKSSNTGGGRRKNHPFVIASLFDVFENVGPEVTGMYGLRHSHTTIVTRDENGESVEWVVKCVAYGGTDIILDVDGVYFLKGRLLALNQKNTQKFYYKPDCQLLANTSENLPCNLANGVSVTGLGIISSRTVDPVEPGKENVFLIVRHSDYNPEIQGQSEFNVEYRAMWSKLMEKLQPLLTEGREVMLTGHIVGRNEEAHRWIVQVTGVSVTSGSENIAPSIVAEGAGTCTTPRGRKRAKMVFTDATEVTPAPSTSTLPPTAPVEDDVSGQSKGKAPLKPNSGRPLARRIKGATPDADA
;
A
#
# COMPACT_ATOMS: atom_id res chain seq x y z
N MET A 1 -67.19 10.99 28.74
CA MET A 1 -66.58 11.40 27.45
C MET A 1 -65.08 11.53 27.64
N ASN A 2 -64.27 10.99 26.72
CA ASN A 2 -62.97 11.50 26.26
C ASN A 2 -62.40 10.46 25.28
N GLN A 3 -62.06 10.88 24.06
CA GLN A 3 -61.53 10.00 23.03
C GLN A 3 -60.00 10.02 23.03
N SER A 4 -59.37 8.86 22.91
CA SER A 4 -57.93 8.76 22.69
C SER A 4 -57.57 9.26 21.28
N PRO A 5 -56.56 10.12 21.10
CA PRO A 5 -56.18 10.62 19.78
C PRO A 5 -55.55 9.50 18.94
N ILE A 6 -56.06 9.32 17.71
CA ILE A 6 -55.57 8.31 16.76
C ILE A 6 -54.19 8.73 16.24
N ARG A 7 -53.13 8.03 16.67
CA ARG A 7 -51.79 8.22 16.11
C ARG A 7 -51.74 7.65 14.69
N GLY A 8 -51.86 8.53 13.70
CA GLY A 8 -51.80 8.16 12.28
C GLY A 8 -50.51 7.42 11.93
N LYS A 9 -50.62 6.35 11.13
CA LYS A 9 -49.47 5.66 10.54
C LYS A 9 -48.92 6.53 9.41
N SER A 10 -47.78 7.18 9.62
CA SER A 10 -46.99 7.74 8.52
C SER A 10 -46.60 6.62 7.55
N SER A 11 -46.85 6.81 6.26
CA SER A 11 -46.55 5.81 5.23
C SER A 11 -45.04 5.52 5.17
N ASN A 12 -44.70 4.23 5.07
CA ASN A 12 -43.32 3.77 4.97
C ASN A 12 -42.78 4.03 3.55
N THR A 13 -42.21 5.22 3.32
CA THR A 13 -41.47 5.50 2.08
C THR A 13 -40.19 4.67 2.06
N GLY A 14 -39.92 4.01 0.93
CA GLY A 14 -38.95 2.92 0.83
C GLY A 14 -37.53 3.33 1.24
N GLY A 15 -37.10 2.94 2.43
CA GLY A 15 -35.74 3.15 2.92
C GLY A 15 -34.72 2.36 2.09
N GLY A 16 -34.16 3.01 1.06
CA GLY A 16 -33.04 2.46 0.30
C GLY A 16 -31.90 2.08 1.23
N ARG A 17 -31.40 0.84 1.10
CA ARG A 17 -30.33 0.33 1.98
C ARG A 17 -29.10 1.23 1.85
N ARG A 18 -28.68 1.84 2.96
CA ARG A 18 -27.45 2.63 3.05
C ARG A 18 -26.25 1.73 2.70
N LYS A 19 -25.72 1.87 1.49
CA LYS A 19 -24.50 1.18 1.04
C LYS A 19 -23.28 1.79 1.72
N ASN A 20 -22.31 0.97 2.09
CA ASN A 20 -21.03 1.44 2.62
C ASN A 20 -19.94 1.25 1.56
N HIS A 21 -19.28 2.34 1.19
CA HIS A 21 -18.25 2.43 0.17
C HIS A 21 -16.97 3.00 0.80
N PRO A 22 -16.23 2.19 1.60
CA PRO A 22 -15.12 2.68 2.40
C PRO A 22 -13.89 3.01 1.56
N PHE A 23 -13.16 4.04 2.02
CA PHE A 23 -11.83 4.40 1.51
C PHE A 23 -10.77 3.94 2.52
N VAL A 24 -10.16 2.78 2.25
CA VAL A 24 -9.15 2.16 3.13
C VAL A 24 -7.76 2.55 2.68
N ILE A 25 -6.90 2.95 3.62
CA ILE A 25 -5.49 3.21 3.37
C ILE A 25 -4.59 2.35 4.27
N ALA A 26 -3.37 2.07 3.80
CA ALA A 26 -2.32 1.40 4.56
C ALA A 26 -0.93 1.91 4.18
N SER A 27 -0.09 2.18 5.16
CA SER A 27 1.27 2.72 4.96
C SER A 27 2.12 2.56 6.21
N LEU A 28 3.41 2.87 6.11
CA LEU A 28 4.15 3.47 7.23
C LEU A 28 3.68 4.92 7.42
N PHE A 29 3.57 5.33 8.69
CA PHE A 29 3.10 6.64 9.14
C PHE A 29 4.00 7.12 10.29
N ASP A 30 4.51 8.34 10.18
CA ASP A 30 5.39 8.98 11.17
C ASP A 30 4.56 9.79 12.17
N VAL A 31 4.68 9.51 13.47
CA VAL A 31 3.83 10.10 14.51
C VAL A 31 4.59 11.19 15.26
N PHE A 32 4.25 12.45 14.97
CA PHE A 32 4.97 13.63 15.49
C PHE A 32 4.25 14.35 16.65
N GLU A 33 3.00 14.01 16.95
CA GLU A 33 2.21 14.67 18.00
C GLU A 33 1.13 13.74 18.57
N ASN A 34 0.92 13.75 19.89
CA ASN A 34 -0.23 13.15 20.54
C ASN A 34 -1.23 14.24 20.97
N VAL A 35 -2.48 14.13 20.48
CA VAL A 35 -3.44 15.25 20.30
C VAL A 35 -4.82 14.90 20.85
N GLY A 36 -4.86 13.96 21.77
CA GLY A 36 -6.05 13.58 22.52
C GLY A 36 -6.08 14.25 23.88
N PRO A 37 -7.25 14.32 24.53
CA PRO A 37 -7.27 14.51 25.98
C PRO A 37 -6.52 13.34 26.64
N GLU A 38 -5.91 13.60 27.80
CA GLU A 38 -5.34 12.56 28.64
C GLU A 38 -6.48 11.70 29.22
N VAL A 39 -6.93 10.69 28.46
CA VAL A 39 -8.10 9.88 28.83
C VAL A 39 -7.78 9.08 30.09
N THR A 40 -8.30 9.57 31.22
CA THR A 40 -8.12 9.05 32.58
C THR A 40 -8.82 7.71 32.83
N GLY A 41 -9.56 7.21 31.85
CA GLY A 41 -10.20 5.89 31.85
C GLY A 41 -9.38 4.85 31.07
N MET A 42 -9.53 3.58 31.44
CA MET A 42 -8.79 2.48 30.81
C MET A 42 -9.00 2.38 29.30
N TYR A 43 -10.20 2.70 28.80
CA TYR A 43 -10.55 2.66 27.38
C TYR A 43 -11.11 4.01 26.89
N GLY A 44 -10.78 4.39 25.66
CA GLY A 44 -11.31 5.60 25.03
C GLY A 44 -10.82 5.80 23.60
N LEU A 45 -11.12 6.98 23.03
CA LEU A 45 -10.55 7.41 21.77
C LEU A 45 -9.13 7.94 22.00
N ARG A 46 -8.15 7.32 21.36
CA ARG A 46 -6.76 7.81 21.28
C ARG A 46 -6.58 8.60 19.98
N HIS A 47 -5.78 9.65 20.05
CA HIS A 47 -5.62 10.64 18.99
C HIS A 47 -4.18 11.09 18.83
N SER A 48 -3.66 11.02 17.61
CA SER A 48 -2.30 11.43 17.24
C SER A 48 -2.34 12.17 15.90
N HIS A 49 -1.36 13.02 15.61
CA HIS A 49 -1.12 13.49 14.24
C HIS A 49 -0.03 12.65 13.58
N THR A 50 -0.19 12.46 12.27
CA THR A 50 0.80 11.89 11.37
C THR A 50 0.68 12.58 10.01
N THR A 51 1.62 12.36 9.10
CA THR A 51 1.59 12.93 7.76
C THR A 51 1.35 11.86 6.70
N ILE A 52 0.58 12.23 5.67
CA ILE A 52 0.62 11.56 4.37
C ILE A 52 1.62 12.35 3.54
N VAL A 53 2.75 11.73 3.20
CA VAL A 53 3.79 12.38 2.38
C VAL A 53 3.50 12.12 0.89
N THR A 54 3.50 13.15 0.08
CA THR A 54 3.39 13.07 -1.39
C THR A 54 4.54 13.82 -2.07
N ARG A 55 4.60 13.82 -3.41
CA ARG A 55 5.48 14.73 -4.16
C ARG A 55 4.68 15.80 -4.90
N ASP A 56 5.26 16.98 -5.05
CA ASP A 56 4.73 18.05 -5.90
C ASP A 56 5.20 17.91 -7.37
N GLU A 57 4.90 18.91 -8.20
CA GLU A 57 5.29 18.95 -9.62
C GLU A 57 6.81 19.16 -9.84
N ASN A 58 7.52 19.72 -8.85
CA ASN A 58 8.97 19.85 -8.85
C ASN A 58 9.67 18.54 -8.40
N GLY A 59 8.91 17.62 -7.79
CA GLY A 59 9.40 16.38 -7.20
C GLY A 59 9.75 16.50 -5.72
N GLU A 60 9.53 17.66 -5.09
CA GLU A 60 9.77 17.91 -3.67
C GLU A 60 8.71 17.25 -2.78
N SER A 61 9.05 16.98 -1.52
CA SER A 61 8.18 16.23 -0.60
C SER A 61 7.20 17.17 0.10
N VAL A 62 5.90 16.87 0.02
CA VAL A 62 4.82 17.64 0.65
C VAL A 62 4.13 16.80 1.70
N GLU A 63 4.04 17.32 2.93
CA GLU A 63 3.48 16.60 4.07
C GLU A 63 2.09 17.07 4.44
N TRP A 64 1.11 16.16 4.33
CA TRP A 64 -0.28 16.45 4.62
C TRP A 64 -0.67 15.88 5.98
N VAL A 65 -0.81 16.75 6.99
CA VAL A 65 -1.24 16.34 8.34
C VAL A 65 -2.63 15.69 8.32
N VAL A 66 -2.73 14.50 8.92
CA VAL A 66 -3.97 13.77 9.17
C VAL A 66 -4.05 13.35 10.64
N LYS A 67 -5.28 13.29 11.18
CA LYS A 67 -5.52 12.88 12.56
C LYS A 67 -5.79 11.38 12.63
N CYS A 68 -4.85 10.64 13.19
CA CYS A 68 -5.03 9.26 13.60
C CYS A 68 -6.09 9.19 14.72
N VAL A 69 -6.99 8.23 14.60
CA VAL A 69 -8.02 7.93 15.59
C VAL A 69 -8.16 6.42 15.74
N ALA A 70 -8.14 5.92 16.96
CA ALA A 70 -8.56 4.56 17.28
C ALA A 70 -9.28 4.53 18.63
N TYR A 71 -10.07 3.47 18.87
CA TYR A 71 -10.69 3.19 20.15
C TYR A 71 -10.02 1.96 20.78
N GLY A 72 -9.59 2.06 22.03
CA GLY A 72 -8.88 0.98 22.71
C GLY A 72 -8.28 1.42 24.05
N GLY A 73 -7.36 0.61 24.58
CA GLY A 73 -6.73 0.82 25.87
C GLY A 73 -5.60 1.86 25.83
N THR A 74 -4.59 1.69 26.69
CA THR A 74 -3.30 2.41 26.62
C THR A 74 -2.26 1.69 25.76
N ASP A 75 -2.48 0.40 25.51
CA ASP A 75 -1.71 -0.50 24.63
C ASP A 75 -1.77 -0.14 23.13
N ILE A 76 -2.74 0.72 22.76
CA ILE A 76 -2.94 1.23 21.41
C ILE A 76 -2.50 2.70 21.25
N ILE A 77 -1.77 3.24 22.22
CA ILE A 77 -1.18 4.58 22.06
C ILE A 77 0.00 4.47 21.10
N LEU A 78 0.09 5.43 20.18
CA LEU A 78 1.24 5.58 19.29
C LEU A 78 2.21 6.54 19.96
N ASP A 79 3.47 6.14 20.10
CA ASP A 79 4.53 6.98 20.66
C ASP A 79 4.93 8.07 19.66
N VAL A 80 5.35 9.22 20.18
CA VAL A 80 5.94 10.29 19.37
C VAL A 80 7.32 9.85 18.89
N ASP A 81 7.72 10.29 17.70
CA ASP A 81 8.92 9.85 16.96
C ASP A 81 8.89 8.35 16.59
N GLY A 82 7.71 7.73 16.64
CA GLY A 82 7.46 6.35 16.24
C GLY A 82 6.89 6.25 14.82
N VAL A 83 7.54 5.44 13.97
CA VAL A 83 7.06 5.14 12.62
C VAL A 83 6.32 3.80 12.62
N TYR A 84 5.01 3.85 12.48
CA TYR A 84 4.13 2.68 12.55
C TYR A 84 3.59 2.30 11.17
N PHE A 85 3.59 1.01 10.84
CA PHE A 85 2.65 0.50 9.85
C PHE A 85 1.24 0.56 10.44
N LEU A 86 0.34 1.28 9.77
CA LEU A 86 -1.07 1.39 10.15
C LEU A 86 -1.97 1.07 8.96
N LYS A 87 -3.14 0.51 9.23
CA LYS A 87 -4.19 0.24 8.23
C LYS A 87 -5.55 0.65 8.77
N GLY A 88 -6.35 1.35 7.97
CA GLY A 88 -7.59 1.98 8.46
C GLY A 88 -8.46 2.60 7.39
N ARG A 89 -9.56 3.24 7.83
CA ARG A 89 -10.50 3.99 6.98
C ARG A 89 -10.16 5.48 7.06
N LEU A 90 -9.92 6.15 5.93
CA LEU A 90 -9.71 7.60 5.90
C LEU A 90 -11.00 8.30 5.46
N LEU A 91 -11.60 9.07 6.36
CA LEU A 91 -12.71 9.96 6.01
C LEU A 91 -12.13 11.23 5.39
N ALA A 92 -12.18 11.31 4.06
CA ALA A 92 -11.61 12.37 3.25
C ALA A 92 -12.66 13.41 2.83
N LEU A 93 -13.29 14.08 3.80
CA LEU A 93 -14.54 14.86 3.73
C LEU A 93 -14.55 16.11 2.81
N ASN A 94 -13.62 16.25 1.87
CA ASN A 94 -13.49 17.36 0.92
C ASN A 94 -13.60 18.76 1.57
N GLN A 95 -12.93 18.92 2.72
CA GLN A 95 -12.86 20.15 3.49
C GLN A 95 -11.39 20.52 3.73
N LYS A 96 -11.11 21.80 3.99
CA LYS A 96 -9.76 22.28 4.31
C LYS A 96 -9.19 21.63 5.58
N ASN A 97 -10.07 21.32 6.54
CA ASN A 97 -9.77 20.74 7.85
C ASN A 97 -8.90 19.46 7.79
N THR A 98 -8.22 19.15 8.89
CA THR A 98 -7.46 17.90 9.09
C THR A 98 -8.33 16.67 8.90
N GLN A 99 -7.96 15.79 7.96
CA GLN A 99 -8.72 14.59 7.62
C GLN A 99 -8.49 13.48 8.67
N LYS A 100 -9.47 12.58 8.84
CA LYS A 100 -9.50 11.65 9.99
C LYS A 100 -9.30 10.20 9.56
N PHE A 101 -8.19 9.63 10.01
CA PHE A 101 -7.75 8.27 9.70
C PHE A 101 -8.06 7.34 10.87
N TYR A 102 -9.11 6.53 10.71
CA TYR A 102 -9.57 5.55 11.69
C TYR A 102 -8.80 4.24 11.49
N TYR A 103 -7.65 4.11 12.16
CA TYR A 103 -6.80 2.91 12.06
C TYR A 103 -7.33 1.76 12.91
N LYS A 104 -6.92 0.54 12.56
CA LYS A 104 -7.19 -0.68 13.33
C LYS A 104 -5.99 -1.02 14.21
N PRO A 105 -6.11 -1.03 15.54
CA PRO A 105 -5.01 -1.43 16.43
C PRO A 105 -4.49 -2.84 16.15
N ASP A 106 -5.37 -3.79 15.79
CA ASP A 106 -4.99 -5.16 15.38
C ASP A 106 -4.04 -5.23 14.17
N CYS A 107 -3.86 -4.12 13.46
CA CYS A 107 -2.99 -3.97 12.30
C CYS A 107 -1.81 -3.00 12.55
N GLN A 108 -1.61 -2.51 13.78
CA GLN A 108 -0.50 -1.63 14.12
C GLN A 108 0.80 -2.43 14.26
N LEU A 109 1.90 -1.91 13.74
CA LEU A 109 3.24 -2.48 13.92
C LEU A 109 4.28 -1.36 13.91
N LEU A 110 4.99 -1.16 15.02
CA LEU A 110 6.16 -0.28 15.04
C LEU A 110 7.22 -0.82 14.06
N ALA A 111 7.64 0.01 13.11
CA ALA A 111 8.64 -0.33 12.10
C ALA A 111 10.03 0.18 12.51
N ASN A 112 10.12 1.43 12.95
CA ASN A 112 11.32 2.05 13.53
C ASN A 112 10.96 3.35 14.26
N THR A 113 11.95 4.08 14.80
CA THR A 113 11.79 5.52 15.10
C THR A 113 12.08 6.38 13.87
N SER A 114 11.58 7.62 13.87
CA SER A 114 11.67 8.56 12.74
C SER A 114 13.11 8.90 12.37
N GLU A 115 13.96 9.18 13.37
CA GLU A 115 15.42 9.40 13.20
C GLU A 115 16.11 8.22 12.49
N ASN A 116 15.69 6.98 12.80
CA ASN A 116 16.36 5.77 12.34
C ASN A 116 15.76 5.19 11.05
N LEU A 117 14.76 5.84 10.43
CA LEU A 117 14.07 5.33 9.24
C LEU A 117 14.86 5.62 7.94
N PRO A 118 15.44 4.63 7.26
CA PRO A 118 16.31 4.86 6.10
C PRO A 118 15.52 4.96 4.76
N CYS A 119 14.22 5.26 4.79
CA CYS A 119 13.36 5.27 3.61
C CYS A 119 12.44 6.49 3.54
N ASN A 120 12.27 7.02 2.34
CA ASN A 120 11.37 8.13 2.05
C ASN A 120 9.91 7.63 1.98
N LEU A 121 8.98 8.29 2.68
CA LEU A 121 7.56 7.92 2.76
C LEU A 121 6.70 8.44 1.60
N ALA A 122 7.24 9.34 0.76
CA ALA A 122 6.47 10.04 -0.26
C ALA A 122 5.85 9.10 -1.29
N ASN A 123 4.55 9.29 -1.54
CA ASN A 123 3.70 8.47 -2.41
C ASN A 123 3.58 6.98 -1.96
N GLY A 124 4.03 6.63 -0.76
CA GLY A 124 4.01 5.26 -0.23
C GLY A 124 2.66 4.77 0.28
N VAL A 125 1.69 5.68 0.47
CA VAL A 125 0.39 5.36 1.09
C VAL A 125 -0.50 4.57 0.14
N SER A 126 -0.60 3.26 0.37
CA SER A 126 -1.44 2.36 -0.43
C SER A 126 -2.93 2.57 -0.14
N VAL A 127 -3.74 2.41 -1.19
CA VAL A 127 -5.19 2.67 -1.19
C VAL A 127 -5.95 1.42 -1.64
N THR A 128 -7.09 1.16 -0.99
CA THR A 128 -8.16 0.29 -1.48
C THR A 128 -9.49 0.98 -1.22
N GLY A 129 -10.08 1.57 -2.26
CA GLY A 129 -11.35 2.29 -2.18
C GLY A 129 -12.45 1.56 -2.93
N LEU A 130 -13.53 1.18 -2.25
CA LEU A 130 -14.79 0.81 -2.88
C LEU A 130 -15.64 2.08 -3.02
N GLY A 131 -16.19 2.35 -4.20
CA GLY A 131 -16.94 3.59 -4.48
C GLY A 131 -17.73 3.54 -5.78
N ILE A 132 -18.52 4.58 -6.03
CA ILE A 132 -19.31 4.76 -7.26
C ILE A 132 -18.64 5.84 -8.11
N ILE A 133 -18.32 5.56 -9.37
CA ILE A 133 -17.77 6.55 -10.30
C ILE A 133 -18.84 7.63 -10.55
N SER A 134 -18.55 8.87 -10.14
CA SER A 134 -19.45 10.03 -10.29
C SER A 134 -19.09 10.92 -11.47
N SER A 135 -17.85 10.84 -11.98
CA SER A 135 -17.45 11.47 -13.24
C SER A 135 -16.24 10.76 -13.88
N ARG A 136 -16.16 10.76 -15.21
CA ARG A 136 -15.07 10.20 -16.04
C ARG A 136 -14.60 11.19 -17.09
N THR A 137 -13.39 11.71 -16.94
CA THR A 137 -12.68 12.52 -17.94
C THR A 137 -11.60 11.69 -18.64
N VAL A 138 -11.33 11.99 -19.91
CA VAL A 138 -10.37 11.27 -20.76
C VAL A 138 -9.39 12.28 -21.36
N ASP A 139 -8.11 11.92 -21.36
CA ASP A 139 -7.00 12.71 -21.86
C ASP A 139 -6.16 11.86 -22.85
N PRO A 140 -6.26 12.09 -24.16
CA PRO A 140 -5.55 11.30 -25.16
C PRO A 140 -4.04 11.59 -25.19
N VAL A 141 -3.22 10.57 -24.95
CA VAL A 141 -1.75 10.64 -25.00
C VAL A 141 -1.23 10.36 -26.41
N GLU A 142 -1.79 9.32 -27.05
CA GLU A 142 -1.54 8.92 -28.43
C GLU A 142 -2.83 8.31 -29.03
N PRO A 143 -2.94 8.10 -30.35
CA PRO A 143 -4.07 7.37 -30.94
C PRO A 143 -4.25 5.98 -30.30
N GLY A 144 -5.36 5.79 -29.58
CA GLY A 144 -5.65 4.55 -28.84
C GLY A 144 -4.96 4.41 -27.48
N LYS A 145 -4.29 5.45 -26.97
CA LYS A 145 -3.71 5.50 -25.61
C LYS A 145 -4.27 6.71 -24.86
N GLU A 146 -5.04 6.45 -23.82
CA GLU A 146 -5.75 7.48 -23.05
C GLU A 146 -5.39 7.39 -21.56
N ASN A 147 -5.18 8.53 -20.91
CA ASN A 147 -5.27 8.63 -19.46
C ASN A 147 -6.75 8.80 -19.07
N VAL A 148 -7.19 8.08 -18.04
CA VAL A 148 -8.57 8.19 -17.54
C VAL A 148 -8.55 8.77 -16.13
N PHE A 149 -9.20 9.92 -15.97
CA PHE A 149 -9.36 10.62 -14.71
C PHE A 149 -10.78 10.38 -14.19
N LEU A 150 -10.91 9.86 -12.97
CA LEU A 150 -12.22 9.59 -12.36
C LEU A 150 -12.41 10.44 -11.12
N ILE A 151 -13.63 10.92 -10.91
CA ILE A 151 -14.11 11.27 -9.58
C ILE A 151 -14.93 10.07 -9.08
N VAL A 152 -14.58 9.55 -7.90
CA VAL A 152 -15.26 8.41 -7.29
C VAL A 152 -15.82 8.85 -5.94
N ARG A 153 -17.12 8.63 -5.77
CA ARG A 153 -17.85 8.91 -4.53
C ARG A 153 -17.75 7.71 -3.60
N HIS A 154 -17.10 7.94 -2.47
CA HIS A 154 -17.05 7.07 -1.30
C HIS A 154 -18.11 7.51 -0.29
N SER A 155 -18.52 6.60 0.59
CA SER A 155 -19.43 6.92 1.68
C SER A 155 -19.29 5.92 2.82
N ASP A 156 -19.09 6.41 4.04
CA ASP A 156 -18.67 5.58 5.16
C ASP A 156 -19.18 6.14 6.51
N TYR A 157 -19.18 5.32 7.55
CA TYR A 157 -19.63 5.74 8.88
C TYR A 157 -18.62 6.69 9.54
N ASN A 158 -19.13 7.86 9.92
CA ASN A 158 -18.46 8.92 10.65
C ASN A 158 -18.97 8.96 12.11
N PRO A 159 -18.14 8.54 13.09
CA PRO A 159 -18.53 8.50 14.50
C PRO A 159 -18.94 9.86 15.08
N GLU A 160 -18.41 10.98 14.57
CA GLU A 160 -18.59 12.30 15.16
C GLU A 160 -20.01 12.86 14.95
N ILE A 161 -20.59 12.58 13.78
CA ILE A 161 -22.00 12.89 13.47
C ILE A 161 -22.92 11.68 13.70
N GLN A 162 -22.39 10.57 14.23
CA GLN A 162 -23.05 9.28 14.41
C GLN A 162 -23.83 8.80 13.17
N GLY A 163 -23.27 9.05 11.99
CA GLY A 163 -23.98 8.96 10.71
C GLY A 163 -23.07 8.66 9.54
N GLN A 164 -23.66 8.54 8.36
CA GLN A 164 -22.91 8.31 7.13
C GLN A 164 -22.44 9.66 6.56
N SER A 165 -21.15 9.77 6.24
CA SER A 165 -20.62 10.88 5.45
C SER A 165 -20.26 10.39 4.05
N GLU A 166 -20.53 11.21 3.04
CA GLU A 166 -20.08 10.96 1.66
C GLU A 166 -18.94 11.91 1.31
N PHE A 167 -18.03 11.46 0.45
CA PHE A 167 -16.89 12.25 -0.01
C PHE A 167 -16.33 11.71 -1.33
N ASN A 168 -15.56 12.53 -2.03
CA ASN A 168 -15.03 12.23 -3.36
C ASN A 168 -13.51 12.14 -3.35
N VAL A 169 -12.97 11.18 -4.09
CA VAL A 169 -11.54 11.01 -4.32
C VAL A 169 -11.30 11.02 -5.84
N GLU A 170 -10.20 11.66 -6.25
CA GLU A 170 -9.76 11.69 -7.64
C GLU A 170 -8.85 10.48 -7.91
N TYR A 171 -9.17 9.67 -8.91
CA TYR A 171 -8.37 8.50 -9.31
C TYR A 171 -7.80 8.70 -10.71
N ARG A 172 -6.48 8.57 -10.84
CA ARG A 172 -5.74 8.71 -12.09
C ARG A 172 -5.37 7.32 -12.61
N ALA A 173 -6.10 6.84 -13.59
CA ALA A 173 -5.82 5.61 -14.33
C ALA A 173 -5.02 5.97 -15.60
N MET A 174 -3.75 6.29 -15.40
CA MET A 174 -2.78 6.57 -16.46
C MET A 174 -2.64 5.39 -17.41
N TRP A 175 -2.38 5.66 -18.70
CA TRP A 175 -2.26 4.61 -19.70
C TRP A 175 -1.11 3.65 -19.38
N SER A 176 -1.38 2.35 -19.45
CA SER A 176 -0.36 1.30 -19.42
C SER A 176 -0.92 0.02 -20.02
N LYS A 177 -0.04 -0.91 -20.43
CA LYS A 177 -0.46 -2.19 -21.01
C LYS A 177 -1.25 -3.08 -20.04
N LEU A 178 -1.15 -2.84 -18.73
CA LEU A 178 -1.95 -3.50 -17.70
C LEU A 178 -3.34 -2.86 -17.52
N MET A 179 -3.46 -1.54 -17.75
CA MET A 179 -4.72 -0.80 -17.61
C MET A 179 -5.56 -0.76 -18.90
N GLU A 180 -4.96 -1.03 -20.07
CA GLU A 180 -5.61 -1.02 -21.40
C GLU A 180 -6.97 -1.74 -21.46
N LYS A 181 -7.10 -2.91 -20.82
CA LYS A 181 -8.35 -3.69 -20.77
C LYS A 181 -9.28 -3.33 -19.60
N LEU A 182 -8.80 -2.52 -18.65
CA LEU A 182 -9.51 -2.14 -17.43
C LEU A 182 -10.12 -0.73 -17.53
N GLN A 183 -9.47 0.20 -18.25
CA GLN A 183 -9.98 1.56 -18.50
C GLN A 183 -11.38 1.60 -19.14
N PRO A 184 -11.79 0.69 -20.06
CA PRO A 184 -13.17 0.63 -20.56
C PRO A 184 -14.20 0.16 -19.53
N LEU A 185 -13.77 -0.47 -18.43
CA LEU A 185 -14.68 -0.88 -17.34
C LEU A 185 -15.05 0.29 -16.41
N LEU A 186 -14.26 1.36 -16.43
CA LEU A 186 -14.38 2.52 -15.57
C LEU A 186 -15.42 3.51 -16.11
N THR A 187 -16.69 3.09 -16.12
CA THR A 187 -17.84 3.89 -16.59
C THR A 187 -18.53 4.62 -15.44
N GLU A 188 -19.09 5.80 -15.71
CA GLU A 188 -19.89 6.55 -14.74
C GLU A 188 -21.08 5.73 -14.21
N GLY A 189 -21.51 6.00 -12.98
CA GLY A 189 -22.55 5.26 -12.27
C GLY A 189 -22.17 3.86 -11.78
N ARG A 190 -21.01 3.32 -12.19
CA ARG A 190 -20.57 1.97 -11.82
C ARG A 190 -19.96 1.94 -10.41
N GLU A 191 -20.33 0.91 -9.66
CA GLU A 191 -19.69 0.57 -8.38
C GLU A 191 -18.43 -0.27 -8.65
N VAL A 192 -17.30 0.19 -8.11
CA VAL A 192 -15.96 -0.35 -8.37
C VAL A 192 -15.11 -0.30 -7.11
N MET A 193 -14.26 -1.31 -6.94
CA MET A 193 -13.13 -1.27 -6.03
C MET A 193 -11.87 -0.93 -6.83
N LEU A 194 -11.18 0.14 -6.41
CA LEU A 194 -9.93 0.61 -7.01
C LEU A 194 -8.79 0.43 -6.00
N THR A 195 -7.67 -0.13 -6.46
CA THR A 195 -6.42 -0.18 -5.72
C THR A 195 -5.40 0.77 -6.33
N GLY A 196 -4.54 1.34 -5.49
CA GLY A 196 -3.61 2.38 -5.91
C GLY A 196 -2.73 2.87 -4.77
N HIS A 197 -2.19 4.07 -4.94
CA HIS A 197 -1.47 4.81 -3.89
C HIS A 197 -1.76 6.32 -3.99
N ILE A 198 -1.73 7.03 -2.87
CA ILE A 198 -1.91 8.49 -2.86
C ILE A 198 -0.67 9.15 -3.46
N VAL A 199 -0.87 10.07 -4.40
CA VAL A 199 0.21 10.82 -5.08
C VAL A 199 0.11 12.33 -4.93
N GLY A 200 -0.97 12.83 -4.33
CA GLY A 200 -1.16 14.27 -4.09
C GLY A 200 -2.54 14.58 -3.51
N ARG A 201 -2.83 15.88 -3.35
CA ARG A 201 -4.14 16.40 -2.96
C ARG A 201 -4.46 17.61 -3.85
N ASN A 202 -5.62 17.61 -4.49
CA ASN A 202 -6.15 18.79 -5.15
C ASN A 202 -6.59 19.78 -4.06
N GLU A 203 -5.93 20.92 -3.94
CA GLU A 203 -6.20 21.90 -2.89
C GLU A 203 -7.54 22.61 -3.07
N GLU A 204 -7.92 22.99 -4.29
CA GLU A 204 -9.16 23.73 -4.58
C GLU A 204 -10.42 22.93 -4.23
N ALA A 205 -10.45 21.65 -4.65
CA ALA A 205 -11.55 20.72 -4.39
C ALA A 205 -11.38 19.92 -3.08
N HIS A 206 -10.27 20.12 -2.37
CA HIS A 206 -9.87 19.37 -1.17
C HIS A 206 -9.91 17.84 -1.33
N ARG A 207 -9.71 17.30 -2.55
CA ARG A 207 -9.76 15.86 -2.86
C ARG A 207 -8.35 15.24 -2.81
N TRP A 208 -8.22 14.02 -2.29
CA TRP A 208 -7.01 13.23 -2.53
C TRP A 208 -6.94 12.77 -3.97
N ILE A 209 -5.70 12.62 -4.46
CA ILE A 209 -5.37 12.13 -5.79
C ILE A 209 -4.69 10.77 -5.62
N VAL A 210 -5.26 9.74 -6.23
CA VAL A 210 -4.82 8.35 -6.15
C VAL A 210 -4.38 7.85 -7.52
N GLN A 211 -3.13 7.42 -7.65
CA GLN A 211 -2.65 6.74 -8.84
C GLN A 211 -3.17 5.29 -8.82
N VAL A 212 -3.98 4.91 -9.81
CA VAL A 212 -4.58 3.57 -9.92
C VAL A 212 -3.50 2.55 -10.31
N THR A 213 -3.53 1.40 -9.66
CA THR A 213 -2.71 0.22 -9.98
C THR A 213 -3.56 -1.04 -10.23
N GLY A 214 -4.82 -1.06 -9.81
CA GLY A 214 -5.74 -2.16 -10.07
C GLY A 214 -7.22 -1.75 -10.01
N VAL A 215 -8.05 -2.52 -10.72
CA VAL A 215 -9.49 -2.30 -10.86
C VAL A 215 -10.23 -3.61 -10.59
N SER A 216 -11.31 -3.56 -9.83
CA SER A 216 -12.24 -4.67 -9.64
C SER A 216 -13.67 -4.15 -9.69
N VAL A 217 -14.42 -4.58 -10.71
CA VAL A 217 -15.85 -4.25 -10.84
C VAL A 217 -16.66 -5.09 -9.85
N THR A 218 -17.63 -4.50 -9.16
CA THR A 218 -18.59 -5.30 -8.38
C THR A 218 -19.68 -5.86 -9.30
N SER A 219 -19.75 -7.18 -9.43
CA SER A 219 -20.78 -7.91 -10.21
C SER A 219 -22.08 -8.16 -9.44
N GLY A 220 -22.03 -8.12 -8.10
CA GLY A 220 -23.14 -8.47 -7.21
C GLY A 220 -22.86 -9.78 -6.46
N SER A 221 -23.90 -10.52 -6.10
CA SER A 221 -23.77 -11.84 -5.48
C SER A 221 -23.71 -12.94 -6.55
N GLU A 222 -22.54 -13.54 -6.74
CA GLU A 222 -22.36 -14.69 -7.62
C GLU A 222 -22.66 -16.00 -6.88
N ASN A 223 -23.46 -16.89 -7.50
CA ASN A 223 -23.85 -18.17 -6.92
C ASN A 223 -22.72 -19.21 -7.09
N ILE A 224 -21.72 -19.15 -6.22
CA ILE A 224 -20.56 -20.05 -6.23
C ILE A 224 -20.88 -21.32 -5.41
N ALA A 225 -20.69 -22.49 -6.02
CA ALA A 225 -20.78 -23.78 -5.33
C ALA A 225 -19.54 -24.01 -4.43
N PRO A 226 -19.69 -24.58 -3.21
CA PRO A 226 -18.59 -24.69 -2.26
C PRO A 226 -17.54 -25.72 -2.68
N SER A 227 -16.27 -25.31 -2.63
CA SER A 227 -15.11 -26.21 -2.70
C SER A 227 -14.62 -26.56 -1.28
N ILE A 228 -14.07 -27.77 -1.12
CA ILE A 228 -13.58 -28.28 0.17
C ILE A 228 -12.09 -27.97 0.28
N VAL A 229 -11.66 -27.47 1.44
CA VAL A 229 -10.26 -27.18 1.77
C VAL A 229 -9.85 -28.03 2.98
N ALA A 230 -8.65 -28.64 2.91
CA ALA A 230 -8.07 -29.43 3.99
C ALA A 230 -6.89 -28.68 4.65
N GLU A 231 -6.77 -28.78 5.97
CA GLU A 231 -5.71 -28.13 6.75
C GLU A 231 -4.40 -28.94 6.79
N GLY A 232 -3.32 -28.30 7.22
CA GLY A 232 -2.13 -29.02 7.69
C GLY A 232 -1.03 -28.12 8.25
N ALA A 233 -0.58 -28.39 9.49
CA ALA A 233 0.47 -27.66 10.20
C ALA A 233 1.91 -28.12 9.86
N GLY A 234 2.92 -27.44 10.41
CA GLY A 234 4.37 -27.69 10.17
C GLY A 234 5.27 -26.47 10.46
N THR A 235 6.59 -26.58 10.24
CA THR A 235 7.61 -25.51 10.43
C THR A 235 8.89 -25.77 9.61
N CYS A 236 9.61 -24.71 9.23
CA CYS A 236 11.00 -24.74 8.74
C CYS A 236 11.62 -23.33 8.87
N THR A 237 12.82 -23.14 9.40
CA THR A 237 13.36 -21.85 9.94
C THR A 237 13.90 -20.83 8.91
N THR A 238 14.22 -19.59 9.34
CA THR A 238 15.00 -18.63 8.52
C THR A 238 16.52 -18.75 8.76
N PRO A 239 17.36 -18.31 7.80
CA PRO A 239 18.81 -18.10 8.01
C PRO A 239 19.18 -17.02 9.05
N ARG A 240 18.20 -16.31 9.63
CA ARG A 240 18.39 -15.32 10.71
C ARG A 240 17.64 -15.72 11.99
N GLY A 241 17.54 -17.03 12.27
CA GLY A 241 17.05 -17.57 13.54
C GLY A 241 15.55 -17.44 13.84
N ARG A 242 14.80 -16.61 13.10
CA ARG A 242 13.34 -16.51 13.25
C ARG A 242 12.69 -17.87 12.96
N LYS A 243 11.91 -18.37 13.93
CA LYS A 243 10.95 -19.46 13.69
C LYS A 243 9.91 -18.97 12.67
N ARG A 244 10.05 -19.44 11.44
CA ARG A 244 9.03 -19.39 10.39
C ARG A 244 7.93 -20.39 10.77
N ALA A 245 6.67 -20.01 10.55
CA ALA A 245 5.54 -20.94 10.56
C ALA A 245 5.65 -21.95 9.40
N LYS A 246 4.67 -22.86 9.24
CA LYS A 246 4.61 -23.69 8.04
C LYS A 246 4.60 -22.81 6.80
N MET A 247 5.47 -23.11 5.85
CA MET A 247 5.29 -22.68 4.48
C MET A 247 4.47 -23.77 3.78
N VAL A 248 3.20 -23.48 3.50
CA VAL A 248 2.43 -24.27 2.53
C VAL A 248 2.83 -23.75 1.17
N PHE A 249 3.69 -24.48 0.48
CA PHE A 249 3.75 -24.41 -0.96
C PHE A 249 2.59 -25.27 -1.46
N THR A 250 1.70 -24.69 -2.26
CA THR A 250 0.76 -25.48 -3.05
C THR A 250 1.56 -26.07 -4.20
N ASP A 251 1.74 -27.39 -4.22
CA ASP A 251 2.33 -28.10 -5.34
C ASP A 251 1.41 -27.96 -6.57
N ALA A 252 1.63 -26.88 -7.33
CA ALA A 252 1.15 -26.81 -8.69
C ALA A 252 1.92 -27.89 -9.47
N THR A 253 1.21 -28.87 -10.03
CA THR A 253 1.82 -29.92 -10.85
C THR A 253 2.62 -29.28 -11.98
N GLU A 254 3.95 -29.27 -11.87
CA GLU A 254 4.81 -28.64 -12.85
C GLU A 254 4.74 -29.42 -14.17
N VAL A 255 3.93 -28.92 -15.10
CA VAL A 255 4.04 -29.27 -16.52
C VAL A 255 5.31 -28.59 -17.03
N THR A 256 6.45 -29.23 -16.78
CA THR A 256 7.78 -28.70 -17.11
C THR A 256 7.84 -28.39 -18.62
N PRO A 257 8.04 -27.12 -19.03
CA PRO A 257 8.27 -26.83 -20.45
C PRO A 257 9.60 -27.45 -20.87
N ALA A 258 9.56 -28.34 -21.86
CA ALA A 258 10.73 -29.11 -22.28
C ALA A 258 11.86 -28.18 -22.79
N PRO A 259 13.13 -28.44 -22.43
CA PRO A 259 14.25 -27.63 -22.89
C PRO A 259 14.50 -27.85 -24.40
N SER A 260 14.23 -26.82 -25.21
CA SER A 260 14.47 -26.84 -26.66
C SER A 260 15.98 -26.91 -26.97
N THR A 261 16.48 -28.13 -27.23
CA THR A 261 17.87 -28.35 -27.69
C THR A 261 18.05 -27.86 -29.13
N SER A 262 18.68 -26.69 -29.31
CA SER A 262 19.10 -26.19 -30.62
C SER A 262 20.43 -26.82 -31.05
N THR A 263 20.37 -28.03 -31.63
CA THR A 263 21.56 -28.72 -32.15
C THR A 263 22.01 -28.10 -33.48
N LEU A 264 23.18 -27.44 -33.50
CA LEU A 264 23.86 -27.05 -34.73
C LEU A 264 24.94 -28.09 -35.09
N PRO A 265 24.89 -28.74 -36.27
CA PRO A 265 25.90 -29.69 -36.70
C PRO A 265 27.17 -28.98 -37.23
N PRO A 266 28.38 -29.51 -36.97
CA PRO A 266 29.63 -28.89 -37.41
C PRO A 266 30.18 -29.48 -38.72
N THR A 267 30.60 -28.63 -39.66
CA THR A 267 31.69 -28.95 -40.62
C THR A 267 32.35 -27.68 -41.16
N ALA A 268 33.61 -27.79 -41.60
CA ALA A 268 34.45 -26.75 -42.21
C ALA A 268 35.52 -27.47 -43.08
N PRO A 269 36.51 -26.78 -43.70
CA PRO A 269 36.58 -25.43 -44.27
C PRO A 269 36.95 -25.45 -45.78
N VAL A 270 36.99 -24.29 -46.46
CA VAL A 270 37.85 -24.04 -47.64
C VAL A 270 38.39 -22.60 -47.56
N GLU A 271 39.58 -22.37 -48.12
CA GLU A 271 40.39 -21.13 -48.10
C GLU A 271 40.00 -20.18 -49.28
N ASP A 272 40.53 -18.97 -49.50
CA ASP A 272 41.74 -18.30 -48.98
C ASP A 272 41.69 -16.74 -49.14
N ASP A 273 42.81 -16.09 -48.77
CA ASP A 273 43.41 -14.85 -49.32
C ASP A 273 43.27 -13.50 -48.56
N VAL A 274 44.37 -13.11 -47.87
CA VAL A 274 45.04 -11.78 -47.84
C VAL A 274 44.22 -10.53 -47.39
N SER A 275 44.65 -9.68 -46.43
CA SER A 275 45.96 -9.41 -45.78
C SER A 275 45.80 -8.73 -44.40
N GLY A 276 46.88 -8.60 -43.61
CA GLY A 276 46.91 -7.63 -42.48
C GLY A 276 47.75 -8.02 -41.24
N GLN A 277 48.99 -7.55 -41.18
CA GLN A 277 49.97 -7.67 -40.07
C GLN A 277 49.49 -7.09 -38.71
N SER A 278 50.01 -7.44 -37.51
CA SER A 278 50.87 -8.58 -37.05
C SER A 278 51.06 -8.59 -35.51
N LYS A 279 51.45 -9.76 -34.92
CA LYS A 279 52.08 -10.00 -33.58
C LYS A 279 51.20 -9.65 -32.34
N GLY A 280 51.08 -10.43 -31.25
CA GLY A 280 51.83 -11.60 -30.71
C GLY A 280 52.74 -11.19 -29.54
N LYS A 281 52.82 -11.83 -28.34
CA LYS A 281 52.34 -13.12 -27.79
C LYS A 281 52.03 -12.99 -26.26
N ALA A 282 51.43 -14.02 -25.65
CA ALA A 282 51.25 -14.23 -24.19
C ALA A 282 52.31 -15.23 -23.63
N PRO A 283 52.23 -15.91 -22.43
CA PRO A 283 51.24 -15.89 -21.32
C PRO A 283 51.83 -16.08 -19.85
N LEU A 284 50.94 -16.42 -18.88
CA LEU A 284 51.13 -17.20 -17.62
C LEU A 284 51.78 -16.62 -16.32
N LYS A 285 50.90 -16.34 -15.33
CA LYS A 285 50.87 -16.92 -13.94
C LYS A 285 52.10 -16.64 -12.99
N PRO A 286 52.18 -17.15 -11.73
CA PRO A 286 51.92 -16.31 -10.54
C PRO A 286 53.05 -16.26 -9.49
N ASN A 287 52.98 -15.39 -8.47
CA ASN A 287 53.61 -15.69 -7.17
C ASN A 287 53.01 -14.96 -5.95
N SER A 288 53.36 -15.46 -4.76
CA SER A 288 52.99 -14.94 -3.44
C SER A 288 54.03 -13.96 -2.87
N GLY A 289 53.63 -13.13 -1.90
CA GLY A 289 54.53 -12.25 -1.16
C GLY A 289 53.93 -11.75 0.15
N ARG A 290 54.42 -12.25 1.28
CA ARG A 290 54.17 -11.72 2.64
C ARG A 290 55.51 -11.58 3.34
N PRO A 291 55.70 -10.52 4.15
CA PRO A 291 56.46 -10.67 5.38
C PRO A 291 55.62 -10.36 6.62
N LEU A 292 56.09 -10.86 7.76
CA LEU A 292 55.57 -10.59 9.10
C LEU A 292 56.66 -9.89 9.89
N ALA A 293 56.31 -8.85 10.66
CA ALA A 293 57.15 -8.32 11.73
C ALA A 293 56.36 -8.38 13.05
N ARG A 294 57.02 -8.81 14.15
CA ARG A 294 56.35 -9.18 15.41
C ARG A 294 57.29 -9.10 16.61
N ARG A 295 57.06 -8.14 17.53
CA ARG A 295 57.61 -8.15 18.91
C ARG A 295 56.71 -7.23 19.78
N ILE A 296 55.92 -7.75 20.75
CA ILE A 296 56.23 -8.08 22.17
C ILE A 296 56.38 -6.80 23.04
N LYS A 297 55.94 -6.73 24.31
CA LYS A 297 54.97 -7.49 25.16
C LYS A 297 54.93 -6.81 26.55
N GLY A 298 53.76 -6.69 27.18
CA GLY A 298 53.57 -6.27 28.59
C GLY A 298 52.16 -5.70 28.75
N ALA A 299 51.22 -6.20 29.56
CA ALA A 299 51.18 -6.83 30.90
C ALA A 299 50.76 -5.83 31.99
N THR A 300 49.61 -6.14 32.59
CA THR A 300 48.85 -5.51 33.71
C THR A 300 49.35 -6.00 35.08
N PRO A 301 48.74 -5.64 36.24
CA PRO A 301 47.60 -4.76 36.54
C PRO A 301 48.07 -3.49 37.31
N ASP A 302 47.44 -2.79 38.27
CA ASP A 302 46.32 -2.91 39.26
C ASP A 302 45.88 -1.45 39.61
N ALA A 303 44.93 -1.06 40.48
CA ALA A 303 43.64 -1.52 41.06
C ALA A 303 43.15 -0.34 41.97
N ASP A 304 41.91 -0.39 42.48
CA ASP A 304 41.31 0.39 43.60
C ASP A 304 41.51 1.92 43.74
N ALA A 305 40.44 2.68 43.43
CA ALA A 305 39.97 3.86 44.18
C ALA A 305 38.49 4.18 43.84
#